data_AF-A0A5N5GB43-F1
#
_entry.id   AF-A0A5N5GB43-F1
#
_cell.length_a   1.000
_cell.length_b   1.000
_cell.length_c   1.000
_cell.angle_alpha   90.00
_cell.angle_beta   90.00
_cell.angle_gamma   90.00
#
_symmetry.space_group_name_H-M   'P 1'
#
loop_
_entity.id
_entity.type
_entity.pdbx_description
1 polymer ?
#
loop_
_entity_poly.entity_id
_entity_poly.type
_entity_poly.pdbx_seq_one_letter_code
_entity_poly.pdbx_strand_id
1 'polypeptide(L)'
;MQFGSHGSLEQHGFARNRLWSIDHDPPPFPTNSGNKAFIDLILKPSDEDAKIWPHRYEFRLRVTLGPGGDLMLTSRIRNTNTDGKSFTFTFAYHAYLAVTDIR
;
A
#
# COMPACT_ATOMS: atom_id res chain seq x y z
N MET A 1 -11.19 2.86 -8.41
CA MET A 1 -12.08 3.15 -7.28
C MET A 1 -13.44 2.72 -7.74
N GLN A 2 -13.85 1.50 -7.40
CA GLN A 2 -15.23 1.10 -7.63
C GLN A 2 -16.00 1.44 -6.35
N PHE A 3 -16.76 2.53 -6.42
CA PHE A 3 -17.83 2.79 -5.47
C PHE A 3 -19.00 1.88 -5.90
N GLY A 4 -19.49 1.04 -4.99
CA GLY A 4 -20.71 0.26 -5.22
C GLY A 4 -20.49 -1.24 -5.39
N SER A 5 -21.44 -1.99 -4.84
CA SER A 5 -21.54 -3.44 -4.66
C SER A 5 -21.70 -4.25 -5.96
N HIS A 6 -20.99 -3.92 -7.03
CA HIS A 6 -21.10 -4.59 -8.34
C HIS A 6 -19.75 -5.08 -8.88
N GLY A 7 -19.00 -5.75 -8.01
CA GLY A 7 -17.84 -6.58 -8.35
C GLY A 7 -17.57 -7.58 -7.23
N SER A 8 -16.88 -8.68 -7.52
CA SER A 8 -16.44 -9.65 -6.50
C SER A 8 -15.38 -9.10 -5.52
N LEU A 9 -14.91 -7.87 -5.74
CA LEU A 9 -13.96 -7.21 -4.87
C LEU A 9 -14.66 -6.53 -3.70
N GLU A 10 -14.10 -6.73 -2.51
CA GLU A 10 -14.49 -6.02 -1.29
C GLU A 10 -14.53 -4.50 -1.52
N GLN A 11 -15.48 -3.80 -0.88
CA GLN A 11 -15.56 -2.35 -0.94
C GLN A 11 -14.23 -1.76 -0.43
N HIS A 12 -13.64 -0.84 -1.22
CA HIS A 12 -12.30 -0.26 -0.99
C HIS A 12 -11.12 -1.23 -1.19
N GLY A 13 -11.34 -2.37 -1.85
CA GLY A 13 -10.32 -3.39 -2.07
C GLY A 13 -9.98 -4.14 -0.79
N PHE A 14 -8.95 -4.99 -0.87
CA PHE A 14 -8.61 -5.95 0.17
C PHE A 14 -7.37 -5.57 0.99
N ALA A 15 -6.53 -4.64 0.54
CA ALA A 15 -5.21 -4.38 1.14
C ALA A 15 -5.26 -3.96 2.63
N ARG A 16 -6.35 -3.31 3.05
CA ARG A 16 -6.60 -2.92 4.45
C ARG A 16 -6.96 -4.09 5.37
N ASN A 17 -7.38 -5.21 4.80
CA ASN A 17 -7.87 -6.41 5.49
C ASN A 17 -6.84 -7.55 5.44
N ARG A 18 -5.59 -7.27 5.08
CA ARG A 18 -4.51 -8.25 4.98
C ARG A 18 -3.38 -7.93 5.95
N LEU A 19 -2.65 -8.96 6.35
CA LEU A 19 -1.46 -8.80 7.16
C LEU A 19 -0.30 -8.36 6.27
N TRP A 20 0.34 -7.26 6.66
CA TRP A 20 1.55 -6.78 6.02
C TRP A 20 2.77 -7.36 6.75
N SER A 21 3.81 -7.70 5.98
CA SER A 21 5.08 -8.17 6.53
C SER A 21 6.09 -7.02 6.59
N ILE A 22 7.07 -7.10 7.49
CA ILE A 22 8.22 -6.20 7.47
C ILE A 22 9.10 -6.57 6.26
N ASP A 23 9.46 -5.57 5.45
CA ASP A 23 10.41 -5.73 4.35
C ASP A 23 11.82 -5.42 4.86
N HIS A 24 12.62 -6.46 5.13
CA HIS A 24 13.96 -6.32 5.67
C HIS A 24 15.01 -5.89 4.62
N ASP A 25 14.70 -6.07 3.33
CA ASP A 25 15.59 -5.71 2.22
C ASP A 25 14.80 -4.96 1.13
N PRO A 26 14.28 -3.75 1.46
CA PRO A 26 13.50 -2.98 0.53
C PRO A 26 14.41 -2.39 -0.56
N PRO A 27 13.97 -2.34 -1.83
CA PRO A 27 14.73 -1.67 -2.88
C PRO A 27 15.03 -0.22 -2.51
N PRO A 28 16.22 0.29 -2.86
CA PRO A 28 16.65 1.63 -2.48
C PRO A 28 15.66 2.69 -2.94
N PHE A 29 15.48 3.72 -2.12
CA PHE A 29 14.68 4.87 -2.49
C PHE A 29 15.52 5.85 -3.32
N PRO A 30 14.92 6.50 -4.34
CA PRO A 30 15.62 7.48 -5.15
C PRO A 30 16.05 8.72 -4.33
N THR A 31 15.42 8.97 -3.19
CA THR A 31 15.77 10.05 -2.28
C THR A 31 16.20 9.49 -0.94
N ASN A 32 17.43 9.82 -0.51
CA ASN A 32 17.87 9.53 0.84
C ASN A 32 17.27 10.58 1.78
N SER A 33 16.09 10.29 2.34
CA SER A 33 15.58 11.10 3.45
C SER A 33 16.51 10.84 4.62
N GLY A 34 17.23 11.85 5.12
CA GLY A 34 18.09 11.74 6.31
C GLY A 34 17.36 11.32 7.60
N ASN A 35 16.04 11.06 7.51
CA ASN A 35 15.18 10.52 8.55
C ASN A 35 15.58 9.07 8.88
N LYS A 36 15.87 8.82 10.16
CA LYS A 36 16.32 7.50 10.66
C LYS A 36 15.19 6.66 11.26
N ALA A 37 14.02 7.25 11.50
CA ALA A 37 12.87 6.57 12.06
C ALA A 37 11.89 6.19 10.95
N PHE A 38 11.99 4.97 10.43
CA PHE A 38 11.07 4.44 9.43
C PHE A 38 10.89 2.93 9.58
N ILE A 39 9.80 2.43 8.99
CA ILE A 39 9.56 1.00 8.78
C ILE A 39 9.12 0.76 7.34
N ASP A 40 9.63 -0.32 6.75
CA ASP A 40 9.20 -0.81 5.45
C ASP A 40 8.29 -1.99 5.62
N LEU A 41 7.13 -1.92 4.96
CA LEU A 41 6.12 -2.94 4.95
C LEU A 41 5.90 -3.41 3.52
N ILE A 42 5.60 -4.70 3.37
CA ILE A 42 5.28 -5.32 2.08
C ILE A 42 4.04 -6.20 2.18
N LEU A 43 3.16 -6.03 1.20
CA LEU A 43 2.03 -6.90 0.91
C LEU A 43 2.28 -7.62 -0.41
N LYS A 44 2.28 -8.95 -0.34
CA LYS A 44 2.31 -9.85 -1.50
C LYS A 44 0.97 -10.57 -1.61
N PRO A 45 0.48 -10.90 -2.81
CA PRO A 45 -0.75 -11.66 -2.97
C PRO A 45 -0.61 -13.02 -2.29
N SER A 46 -1.61 -13.38 -1.49
CA SER A 46 -1.81 -14.75 -1.02
C SER A 46 -2.54 -15.59 -2.08
N ASP A 47 -2.57 -16.91 -1.90
CA ASP A 47 -3.37 -17.80 -2.76
C ASP A 47 -4.87 -17.48 -2.71
N GLU A 48 -5.35 -16.92 -1.59
CA GLU A 48 -6.72 -16.45 -1.46
C GLU A 48 -6.96 -15.15 -2.26
N ASP A 49 -6.02 -14.21 -2.21
CA ASP A 49 -6.10 -12.96 -2.97
C ASP A 49 -6.08 -13.22 -4.47
N ALA A 50 -5.29 -14.20 -4.92
CA ALA A 50 -5.21 -14.58 -6.33
C ALA A 50 -6.55 -15.08 -6.89
N LYS A 51 -7.46 -15.57 -6.04
CA LYS A 51 -8.83 -15.97 -6.44
C LYS A 51 -9.73 -14.76 -6.70
N ILE A 52 -9.48 -13.64 -6.01
CA ILE A 52 -10.29 -12.43 -6.07
C ILE A 52 -9.74 -11.47 -7.15
N TRP A 53 -8.42 -11.32 -7.19
CA TRP A 53 -7.71 -10.46 -8.12
C TRP A 53 -6.46 -11.18 -8.63
N PRO A 54 -6.53 -11.83 -9.82
CA PRO A 54 -5.50 -12.73 -10.32
C PRO A 54 -4.33 -11.98 -10.97
N HIS A 55 -3.75 -11.03 -10.25
CA HIS A 55 -2.58 -10.28 -10.67
C HIS A 55 -1.45 -10.47 -9.66
N ARG A 56 -0.23 -10.65 -10.16
CA ARG A 56 0.96 -10.68 -9.33
C ARG A 56 1.48 -9.28 -9.14
N TYR A 57 1.56 -8.86 -7.89
CA TYR A 57 2.04 -7.56 -7.51
C TYR A 57 2.90 -7.64 -6.25
N GLU A 58 3.64 -6.58 -5.98
CA GLU A 58 4.17 -6.28 -4.66
C GLU A 58 3.76 -4.86 -4.31
N PHE A 59 3.07 -4.68 -3.19
CA PHE A 59 2.76 -3.37 -2.66
C PHE A 59 3.65 -3.11 -1.45
N ARG A 60 4.59 -2.17 -1.59
CA ARG A 60 5.45 -1.70 -0.52
C ARG A 60 4.95 -0.36 0.03
N LEU A 61 4.98 -0.22 1.35
CA LEU A 61 4.68 1.00 2.06
C LEU A 61 5.84 1.30 3.00
N ARG A 62 6.47 2.46 2.84
CA ARG A 62 7.36 3.02 3.85
C ARG A 62 6.59 4.04 4.69
N VAL A 63 6.66 3.87 6.00
CA VAL A 63 6.18 4.84 6.99
C VAL A 63 7.39 5.48 7.63
N THR A 64 7.53 6.80 7.50
CA THR A 64 8.66 7.56 8.05
C THR A 64 8.15 8.64 8.99
N LEU A 65 8.79 8.77 10.15
CA LEU A 65 8.59 9.88 11.07
C LEU A 65 9.73 10.89 10.90
N GLY A 66 9.37 12.11 10.54
CA GLY A 66 10.28 13.25 10.47
C GLY A 66 10.59 13.81 11.85
N PRO A 67 11.74 14.48 12.04
CA PRO A 67 12.12 15.08 13.32
C PRO A 67 11.17 16.21 13.75
N GLY A 68 10.43 16.84 12.82
CA GLY A 68 9.42 17.85 13.10
C GLY A 68 8.05 17.29 13.49
N GLY A 69 7.88 15.97 13.56
CA GLY A 69 6.59 15.31 13.80
C GLY A 69 5.82 14.99 12.51
N ASP A 70 6.39 15.26 11.34
CA ASP A 70 5.78 14.92 10.06
C ASP A 70 5.67 13.40 9.86
N LEU A 71 4.52 12.94 9.41
CA LEU A 71 4.30 11.56 8.99
C LEU A 71 4.34 11.48 7.46
N MET A 72 5.32 10.77 6.92
CA MET A 72 5.45 10.54 5.48
C MET A 72 5.10 9.09 5.12
N LEU A 73 4.20 8.92 4.15
CA LEU A 73 3.77 7.62 3.65
C LEU A 73 4.17 7.46 2.18
N THR A 74 5.14 6.59 1.89
CA THR A 74 5.57 6.32 0.50
C THR A 74 5.09 4.95 0.04
N SER A 75 4.08 4.95 -0.84
CA SER A 75 3.54 3.75 -1.47
C SER A 75 4.24 3.46 -2.80
N ARG A 76 4.64 2.20 -3.03
CA ARG A 76 5.23 1.72 -4.28
C ARG A 76 4.59 0.40 -4.67
N ILE A 77 3.99 0.34 -5.85
CA ILE A 77 3.34 -0.88 -6.36
C ILE A 77 4.11 -1.34 -7.60
N ARG A 78 4.58 -2.59 -7.56
CA ARG A 78 5.31 -3.23 -8.65
C ARG A 78 4.44 -4.32 -9.27
N ASN A 79 4.33 -4.31 -10.60
CA ASN A 79 3.80 -5.46 -11.34
C ASN A 79 4.87 -6.56 -11.41
N THR A 80 4.53 -7.76 -10.95
CA THR A 80 5.42 -8.93 -10.93
C THR A 80 4.89 -10.09 -11.77
N ASN A 81 3.93 -9.82 -12.67
CA ASN A 81 3.47 -10.78 -13.66
C ASN A 81 4.63 -11.24 -14.57
N THR A 82 4.77 -12.55 -14.74
CA THR A 82 5.81 -13.14 -15.60
C THR A 82 5.42 -13.19 -17.07
N ASP A 83 4.13 -13.01 -17.38
CA ASP A 83 3.59 -13.01 -18.75
C ASP A 83 3.61 -11.63 -19.42
N GLY A 84 4.17 -10.62 -18.73
CA GLY A 84 4.29 -9.25 -19.23
C GLY A 84 2.97 -8.46 -19.26
N LYS A 85 1.86 -9.02 -18.78
CA LYS A 85 0.58 -8.32 -18.78
C LYS A 85 0.56 -7.22 -17.72
N SER A 86 0.16 -6.03 -18.14
CA SER A 86 -0.16 -4.93 -17.23
C SER A 86 -1.44 -5.21 -16.46
N PHE A 87 -1.60 -4.53 -15.32
CA PHE A 87 -2.87 -4.46 -14.62
C PHE A 87 -3.17 -3.02 -14.25
N THR A 88 -4.47 -2.72 -14.13
CA THR A 88 -4.95 -1.43 -13.65
C THR A 88 -5.31 -1.56 -12.19
N PHE A 89 -4.94 -0.55 -11.39
CA PHE A 89 -5.28 -0.48 -9.98
C PHE A 89 -5.63 0.95 -9.59
N THR A 90 -6.25 1.09 -8.43
CA THR A 90 -6.42 2.37 -7.76
C THR A 90 -6.07 2.21 -6.29
N PHE A 91 -5.54 3.26 -5.68
CA PHE A 91 -5.25 3.27 -4.25
C PHE A 91 -5.64 4.62 -3.67
N ALA A 92 -5.89 4.64 -2.36
CA ALA A 92 -6.14 5.84 -1.59
C ALA A 92 -5.69 5.59 -0.14
N TYR A 93 -5.31 6.65 0.57
CA TYR A 93 -5.17 6.62 2.02
C TYR A 93 -6.48 7.08 2.66
N HIS A 94 -6.95 6.36 3.66
CA HIS A 94 -8.17 6.70 4.40
C HIS A 94 -7.82 7.17 5.82
N ALA A 95 -7.04 8.25 5.90
CA ALA A 95 -6.56 8.80 7.16
C ALA A 95 -7.67 9.54 7.91
N TYR A 96 -7.83 9.23 9.20
CA TYR A 96 -8.70 9.98 10.11
C TYR A 96 -7.84 10.99 10.87
N LEU A 97 -8.08 12.27 10.61
CA LEU A 97 -7.36 13.36 11.27
C LEU A 97 -8.13 13.79 12.52
N ALA A 98 -7.43 13.90 13.64
CA ALA A 98 -8.00 14.48 14.85
C ALA A 98 -8.18 15.98 14.65
N VAL A 99 -9.42 16.45 14.80
CA VAL A 99 -9.80 17.86 14.65
C VAL A 99 -10.54 18.31 15.91
N THR A 100 -10.30 19.54 16.34
CA THR A 100 -10.88 20.09 17.58
C THR A 100 -12.26 20.69 17.37
N ASP A 101 -12.59 21.11 16.16
CA ASP A 101 -13.89 21.66 15.75
C ASP A 101 -14.15 21.30 14.28
N ILE A 102 -15.41 21.06 13.92
CA ILE A 102 -15.86 20.81 12.55
C ILE A 102 -16.99 21.79 12.29
N ARG A 103 -16.78 22.74 11.37
CA ARG A 103 -17.77 23.73 10.95
C ARG A 103 -18.37 23.40 9.61
#